data_AF-A0A644YYR4-F1
#
_entry.id   AF-A0A644YYR4-F1
#
_cell.length_a   1.000
_cell.length_b   1.000
_cell.length_c   1.000
_cell.angle_alpha   90.00
_cell.angle_beta   90.00
_cell.angle_gamma   90.00
#
_symmetry.space_group_name_H-M   'P 1'
#
loop_
_entity.id
_entity.type
_entity.pdbx_description
1 polymer ?
#
loop_
_entity_poly.entity_id
_entity_poly.type
_entity_poly.pdbx_seq_one_letter_code
_entity_poly.pdbx_strand_id
1 'polypeptide(L)'
;MNQILLREADVRGCGFDTSYVAVRWRALFKQMLLDGTPFSERELKITGEELKKITGLAEGRELGELKRALYQHCVKHPQDNNPSRLKTLAKKRTSSF
;
A
#
# COMPACT_ATOMS: atom_id res chain seq x y z
N MET A 1 15.12 4.64 0.19
CA MET A 1 15.99 5.04 1.33
C MET A 1 15.72 6.47 1.85
N ASN A 2 14.83 7.28 1.26
CA ASN A 2 14.74 8.72 1.55
C ASN A 2 13.67 9.13 2.60
N GLN A 3 12.68 8.28 2.87
CA GLN A 3 11.52 8.66 3.71
C GLN A 3 11.87 8.84 5.19
N ILE A 4 12.76 8.01 5.74
CA ILE A 4 13.18 8.09 7.15
C ILE A 4 14.03 9.34 7.39
N LEU A 5 14.96 9.66 6.48
CA LEU A 5 15.81 10.84 6.59
C LEU A 5 14.99 12.14 6.53
N LEU A 6 13.99 12.19 5.65
CA LEU A 6 13.06 13.32 5.56
C LEU A 6 12.29 13.53 6.87
N ARG A 7 11.79 12.44 7.47
CA ARG A 7 11.08 12.54 8.74
C ARG A 7 11.98 12.97 9.90
N GLU A 8 13.20 12.44 9.96
CA GLU A 8 14.16 12.82 11.00
C GLU A 8 14.54 14.30 10.92
N ALA A 9 14.66 14.85 9.69
CA ALA A 9 14.89 16.26 9.47
C ALA A 9 13.70 17.13 9.96
N ASP A 10 12.47 16.72 9.67
CA ASP A 10 11.24 17.37 10.12
C ASP A 10 11.12 17.39 11.66
N VAL A 11 11.34 16.24 12.32
CA VAL A 11 11.33 16.13 13.79
C VAL A 11 12.40 17.01 14.44
N ARG A 12 13.61 17.06 13.85
CA ARG A 12 14.68 17.93 14.30
C ARG A 12 14.30 19.41 14.17
N GLY A 13 13.68 19.80 13.06
CA GLY A 13 13.21 21.17 12.81
C GLY A 13 12.15 21.64 13.81
N CYS A 14 11.35 20.73 14.36
CA CYS A 14 10.34 21.02 15.39
C CYS A 14 10.87 21.01 16.83
N GLY A 15 12.17 20.74 17.06
CA GLY A 15 12.77 20.76 18.40
C GLY A 15 12.44 19.56 19.30
N PHE A 16 11.90 18.48 18.74
CA PHE A 16 11.64 17.24 19.50
C PHE A 16 12.91 16.40 19.69
N ASP A 17 12.89 15.51 20.69
CA ASP A 17 13.94 14.50 20.87
C ASP A 17 13.95 13.53 19.68
N THR A 18 14.94 13.75 18.81
CA THR A 18 15.14 12.98 17.58
C THR A 18 15.53 11.52 17.84
N SER A 19 16.13 11.21 18.99
CA SER A 19 16.69 9.88 19.27
C SER A 19 15.59 8.82 19.41
N TYR A 20 14.61 9.06 20.28
CA TYR A 20 13.49 8.15 20.53
C TYR A 20 12.57 8.00 19.30
N VAL A 21 12.24 9.11 18.64
CA VAL A 21 11.31 9.13 17.50
C VAL A 21 11.92 8.38 16.30
N ALA A 22 13.20 8.61 15.99
CA ALA A 22 13.87 7.96 14.87
C ALA A 22 13.92 6.42 15.03
N VAL A 23 14.19 5.93 16.24
CA VAL A 23 14.27 4.48 16.51
C VAL A 23 12.95 3.77 16.19
N ARG A 24 11.82 4.30 16.68
CA ARG A 24 10.51 3.69 16.42
C ARG A 24 10.14 3.67 14.95
N TRP A 25 10.45 4.75 14.23
CA TRP A 25 10.15 4.86 12.80
C TRP A 25 11.01 3.93 11.96
N ARG A 26 12.31 3.81 12.27
CA ARG A 26 13.20 2.84 11.62
C ARG A 26 12.72 1.41 11.83
N ALA A 27 12.31 1.07 13.05
CA ALA A 27 11.77 -0.25 13.35
C ALA A 27 10.49 -0.54 12.56
N LEU A 28 9.53 0.41 12.54
CA LEU A 28 8.30 0.29 11.76
C LEU A 28 8.58 0.15 10.26
N PHE A 29 9.45 1.00 9.69
CA PHE A 29 9.78 0.95 8.27
C PHE A 29 10.47 -0.37 7.90
N LYS A 30 11.36 -0.88 8.76
CA LYS A 30 11.96 -2.21 8.58
C LYS A 30 10.90 -3.31 8.60
N GLN A 31 9.92 -3.24 9.52
CA GLN A 31 8.81 -4.19 9.57
C GLN A 31 7.96 -4.13 8.30
N MET A 32 7.59 -2.94 7.84
CA MET A 32 6.82 -2.75 6.60
C MET A 32 7.52 -3.36 5.38
N LEU A 33 8.85 -3.21 5.30
CA LEU A 33 9.67 -3.84 4.25
C LEU A 33 9.65 -5.37 4.34
N LEU A 34 9.77 -5.94 5.55
CA LEU A 34 9.73 -7.38 5.78
C LEU A 34 8.36 -7.97 5.45
N ASP A 35 7.28 -7.26 5.80
CA ASP A 35 5.91 -7.67 5.53
C ASP A 35 5.52 -7.53 4.05
N GLY A 36 6.35 -6.88 3.22
CA GLY A 36 6.04 -6.62 1.81
C GLY A 36 4.93 -5.58 1.63
N THR A 37 4.82 -4.63 2.56
CA THR A 37 3.82 -3.55 2.51
C THR A 37 4.03 -2.70 1.26
N PRO A 38 3.00 -2.53 0.40
CA PRO A 38 3.15 -1.66 -0.76
C PRO A 38 3.22 -0.20 -0.30
N PHE A 39 4.21 0.54 -0.81
CA PHE A 39 4.34 2.00 -0.60
C PHE A 39 3.68 2.81 -1.72
N SER A 40 3.21 2.13 -2.77
CA SER A 40 2.47 2.73 -3.88
C SER A 40 1.53 1.73 -4.54
N GLU A 41 0.55 2.23 -5.29
CA GLU A 41 -0.36 1.37 -6.07
C GLU A 41 0.36 0.53 -7.14
N ARG A 42 1.57 0.92 -7.55
CA ARG A 42 2.38 0.19 -8.54
C ARG A 42 3.02 -1.06 -7.95
N GLU A 43 3.12 -1.13 -6.63
CA GLU A 43 3.71 -2.27 -5.90
C GLU A 43 2.68 -3.36 -5.58
N LEU A 44 1.42 -3.16 -5.97
CA LEU A 44 0.42 -4.22 -5.93
C LEU A 44 0.84 -5.39 -6.84
N LYS A 45 0.73 -6.62 -6.33
CA LYS A 45 1.00 -7.86 -7.07
C LYS A 45 -0.17 -8.24 -7.99
N ILE A 46 -0.77 -7.25 -8.65
CA ILE A 46 -1.80 -7.41 -9.68
C ILE A 46 -1.74 -6.23 -10.65
N THR A 47 -1.85 -6.55 -11.93
CA THR A 47 -1.85 -5.54 -13.01
C THR A 47 -3.25 -4.99 -13.27
N GLY A 48 -3.32 -3.84 -13.95
CA GLY A 48 -4.59 -3.29 -14.42
C GLY A 48 -5.30 -4.24 -15.40
N GLU A 49 -4.55 -4.89 -16.28
CA GLU A 49 -5.09 -5.89 -17.23
C GLU A 49 -5.71 -7.10 -16.51
N GLU A 50 -5.07 -7.60 -15.45
CA GLU A 50 -5.64 -8.69 -14.67
C GLU A 50 -6.91 -8.25 -13.95
N LEU A 51 -6.93 -7.05 -13.38
CA LEU A 51 -8.14 -6.51 -12.75
C LEU A 51 -9.28 -6.42 -13.76
N LYS A 52 -9.04 -5.86 -14.96
CA LYS A 52 -10.02 -5.79 -16.06
C LYS A 52 -10.58 -7.17 -16.41
N LYS A 53 -9.72 -8.17 -16.61
CA LYS A 53 -10.14 -9.54 -16.95
C LYS A 53 -11.01 -10.18 -15.87
N ILE A 54 -10.82 -9.81 -14.61
CA ILE A 54 -11.51 -10.41 -13.47
C ILE A 54 -12.85 -9.74 -13.19
N THR A 55 -12.89 -8.41 -13.31
CA THR A 55 -14.06 -7.62 -12.94
C THR A 55 -14.94 -7.27 -14.12
N GLY A 56 -14.43 -7.36 -15.36
CA GLY A 56 -15.10 -6.88 -16.56
C GLY A 56 -15.16 -5.35 -16.67
N LEU A 57 -14.53 -4.62 -15.75
CA LEU A 57 -14.50 -3.16 -15.78
C LEU A 57 -13.67 -2.67 -16.98
N ALA A 58 -14.15 -1.60 -17.62
CA ALA A 58 -13.39 -0.88 -18.62
C ALA A 58 -12.23 -0.10 -17.97
N GLU A 59 -11.26 0.32 -18.78
CA GLU A 59 -10.30 1.31 -18.32
C GLU A 59 -11.01 2.62 -17.97
N GLY A 60 -10.65 3.19 -16.83
CA GLY A 60 -11.24 4.45 -16.39
C GLY A 60 -11.26 4.60 -14.88
N ARG A 61 -12.13 5.51 -14.43
CA ARG A 61 -12.22 5.93 -13.04
C ARG A 61 -12.50 4.76 -12.09
N GLU A 62 -13.46 3.90 -12.42
CA GLU A 62 -13.88 2.79 -11.55
C GLU A 62 -12.76 1.76 -11.32
N LEU A 63 -12.02 1.41 -12.38
CA LEU A 63 -10.86 0.52 -12.27
C LEU A 63 -9.76 1.15 -11.40
N GLY A 64 -9.55 2.46 -11.52
CA GLY A 64 -8.62 3.22 -10.68
C GLY A 64 -9.05 3.24 -9.21
N GLU A 65 -10.33 3.48 -8.93
CA GLU A 65 -10.89 3.47 -7.57
C GLU A 65 -10.78 2.07 -6.94
N LEU A 66 -11.04 1.01 -7.71
CA LEU A 66 -10.83 -0.37 -7.27
C LEU A 66 -9.37 -0.62 -6.92
N LYS A 67 -8.43 -0.23 -7.80
CA LYS A 67 -7.00 -0.40 -7.56
C LYS A 67 -6.55 0.35 -6.31
N ARG A 68 -7.02 1.58 -6.11
CA ARG A 68 -6.78 2.38 -4.90
C ARG A 68 -7.34 1.70 -3.65
N ALA A 69 -8.54 1.14 -3.71
CA ALA A 69 -9.14 0.42 -2.59
C ALA A 69 -8.34 -0.85 -2.22
N LEU A 70 -7.84 -1.58 -3.21
CA LEU A 70 -6.94 -2.73 -3.00
C LEU A 70 -5.62 -2.29 -2.37
N TYR A 71 -5.02 -1.19 -2.84
CA TYR A 71 -3.82 -0.61 -2.24
C TYR A 71 -4.04 -0.25 -0.77
N GLN A 72 -5.11 0.49 -0.45
CA GLN A 72 -5.43 0.87 0.94
C GLN A 72 -5.65 -0.34 1.84
N HIS A 73 -6.21 -1.43 1.31
CA HIS A 73 -6.33 -2.70 2.02
C HIS A 73 -4.94 -3.29 2.31
N CYS A 74 -4.08 -3.40 1.30
CA CYS A 74 -2.75 -3.99 1.45
C CYS A 74 -1.79 -3.15 2.29
N VAL A 75 -1.98 -1.83 2.40
CA VAL A 75 -1.24 -0.99 3.37
C VAL A 75 -1.54 -1.42 4.81
N LYS A 76 -2.77 -1.88 5.10
CA LYS A 76 -3.20 -2.34 6.43
C LYS A 76 -2.97 -3.84 6.64
N HIS A 77 -3.00 -4.61 5.55
CA HIS A 77 -2.85 -6.06 5.53
C HIS A 77 -1.83 -6.47 4.45
N PRO A 78 -0.53 -6.24 4.68
CA PRO A 78 0.52 -6.48 3.67
C PRO A 78 0.53 -7.89 3.08
N GLN A 79 0.22 -8.90 3.90
CA GLN A 79 0.15 -10.31 3.52
C GLN A 79 -0.87 -10.59 2.41
N ASP A 80 -1.87 -9.73 2.26
CA ASP A 80 -2.88 -9.86 1.21
C ASP A 80 -2.40 -9.30 -0.14
N ASN A 81 -1.21 -8.69 -0.21
CA ASN A 81 -0.57 -8.26 -1.46
C ASN A 81 0.01 -9.46 -2.24
N ASN A 82 -0.83 -10.45 -2.52
CA ASN A 82 -0.51 -11.60 -3.35
C ASN A 82 -1.59 -11.78 -4.42
N PRO A 83 -1.27 -12.36 -5.59
CA PRO A 83 -2.20 -12.44 -6.70
C PRO A 83 -3.53 -13.10 -6.31
N SER A 84 -3.51 -14.29 -5.70
CA SER A 84 -4.73 -15.04 -5.38
C SER A 84 -5.69 -14.25 -4.48
N ARG A 85 -5.16 -13.55 -3.47
CA ARG A 85 -5.96 -12.76 -2.54
C ARG A 85 -6.50 -11.49 -3.18
N LEU A 86 -5.67 -10.77 -3.93
CA LEU A 86 -6.08 -9.57 -4.68
C LEU A 86 -7.21 -9.87 -5.67
N LYS A 87 -7.14 -11.00 -6.39
CA LYS A 87 -8.22 -11.44 -7.30
C LYS A 87 -9.53 -11.67 -6.56
N THR A 88 -9.47 -12.28 -5.38
CA THR A 88 -10.65 -12.54 -4.54
C THR A 88 -11.25 -11.23 -4.01
N LEU A 89 -10.42 -10.33 -3.51
CA LEU A 89 -10.83 -9.03 -3.01
C LEU A 89 -11.43 -8.16 -4.12
N ALA A 90 -10.86 -8.19 -5.33
CA ALA A 90 -11.36 -7.48 -6.48
C ALA A 90 -12.80 -7.91 -6.83
N LYS A 91 -13.04 -9.23 -6.96
CA LYS A 91 -14.38 -9.78 -7.24
C LYS A 91 -15.41 -9.37 -6.18
N LYS A 92 -15.06 -9.53 -4.89
CA LYS A 92 -15.96 -9.22 -3.79
C LYS A 92 -16.43 -7.75 -3.81
N ARG A 93 -15.53 -6.83 -4.16
CA ARG A 93 -15.82 -5.40 -4.19
C ARG A 93 -16.70 -4.99 -5.37
N THR A 94 -16.61 -5.71 -6.49
CA THR A 94 -17.47 -5.47 -7.65
C THR A 94 -18.84 -6.16 -7.53
N SER A 95 -18.96 -7.23 -6.73
CA SER A 95 -20.25 -7.88 -6.44
C SER A 95 -21.09 -7.18 -5.36
N SER A 96 -20.64 -6.05 -4.82
CA SER A 96 -21.40 -5.21 -3.88
C SER A 96 -22.13 -4.05 -4.55
N PHE A 97 -22.32 -4.12 -5.87
CA PHE A 97 -23.19 -3.24 -6.65
C PHE A 97 -24.38 -4.02 -7.18
#